data_AF-A0A8G1VUC6-F1
#
_entry.id   AF-A0A8G1VUC6-F1
#
_cell.length_a   1.000
_cell.length_b   1.000
_cell.length_c   1.000
_cell.angle_alpha   90.00
_cell.angle_beta   90.00
_cell.angle_gamma   90.00
#
_symmetry.space_group_name_H-M   'P 1'
#
loop_
_entity.id
_entity.type
_entity.pdbx_description
1 polymer ?
#
loop_
_entity_poly.entity_id
_entity_poly.type
_entity_poly.pdbx_seq_one_letter_code
_entity_poly.pdbx_strand_id
1 'polypeptide(L)'
;MSYFFPPRQSSQLDGHEIMATEIELLDRHRTVYRFKLEPGSYRHTIPKTATSVIVKQQKDEWEEEFKDEQRAYNRLKKLQGKVIPYFYGRGHFDGRPALVLSDVDGITLDELARSNYEVPEETLRSSLEEVFSEFSKHGALYRDQKLDNFLLCDGKGREKSRVMVVDLEQT
;
A
#
# COMPACT_ATOMS: atom_id res chain seq x y z
N MET A 1 -11.44 -31.30 -24.95
CA MET A 1 -11.46 -30.64 -23.63
C MET A 1 -10.60 -29.40 -23.73
N SER A 2 -11.22 -28.24 -23.93
CA SER A 2 -10.55 -26.94 -23.87
C SER A 2 -10.36 -26.58 -22.40
N TYR A 3 -9.11 -26.56 -21.94
CA TYR A 3 -8.77 -25.99 -20.65
C TYR A 3 -9.03 -24.49 -20.72
N PHE A 4 -10.11 -24.04 -20.08
CA PHE A 4 -10.40 -22.63 -19.90
C PHE A 4 -9.44 -22.13 -18.82
N PHE A 5 -8.25 -21.67 -19.21
CA PHE A 5 -7.45 -20.84 -18.33
C PHE A 5 -8.22 -19.52 -18.17
N PRO A 6 -8.53 -19.07 -16.94
CA PRO A 6 -9.05 -17.72 -16.77
C PRO A 6 -8.04 -16.76 -17.43
N PRO A 7 -8.50 -15.69 -18.10
CA PRO A 7 -7.60 -14.75 -18.74
C PRO A 7 -6.59 -14.28 -17.70
N ARG A 8 -5.28 -14.40 -18.01
CA ARG A 8 -4.22 -13.83 -17.17
C ARG A 8 -4.52 -12.35 -17.02
N GLN A 9 -4.85 -11.91 -15.81
CA GLN A 9 -5.07 -10.50 -15.52
C GLN A 9 -3.72 -9.84 -15.24
N SER A 10 -3.47 -8.74 -15.94
CA SER A 10 -2.27 -7.93 -15.79
C SER A 10 -2.65 -6.49 -15.46
N SER A 11 -1.71 -5.77 -14.86
CA SER A 11 -1.79 -4.33 -14.66
C SER A 11 -0.65 -3.68 -15.44
N GLN A 12 -0.81 -2.42 -15.85
CA GLN A 12 0.27 -1.64 -16.43
C GLN A 12 0.87 -0.74 -15.37
N LEU A 13 2.19 -0.58 -15.35
CA LEU A 13 2.93 0.38 -14.54
C LEU A 13 3.85 1.16 -15.47
N ASP A 14 3.62 2.47 -15.59
CA ASP A 14 4.36 3.34 -16.52
C ASP A 14 4.41 2.77 -17.97
N GLY A 15 3.32 2.12 -18.39
CA GLY A 15 3.19 1.49 -19.71
C GLY A 15 3.79 0.08 -19.82
N HIS A 16 4.38 -0.45 -18.76
CA HIS A 16 4.90 -1.81 -18.72
C HIS A 16 3.93 -2.77 -18.06
N GLU A 17 3.73 -3.94 -18.67
CA GLU A 17 2.86 -4.98 -18.11
C GLU A 17 3.51 -5.62 -16.87
N ILE A 18 2.73 -5.69 -15.79
CA ILE A 18 3.05 -6.35 -14.54
C ILE A 18 2.15 -7.58 -14.42
N MET A 19 2.79 -8.75 -14.39
CA MET A 19 2.12 -10.04 -14.38
C MET A 19 1.86 -10.50 -12.94
N ALA A 20 0.62 -10.93 -12.69
CA ALA A 20 0.22 -11.55 -11.43
C ALA A 20 -0.24 -12.99 -11.66
N THR A 21 0.12 -13.88 -10.72
CA THR A 21 -0.42 -15.25 -10.65
C THR A 21 -1.77 -15.28 -9.97
N GLU A 22 -2.04 -14.31 -9.10
CA GLU A 22 -3.26 -14.21 -8.31
C GLU A 22 -3.54 -12.75 -8.00
N ILE A 23 -4.82 -12.37 -8.04
CA ILE A 23 -5.30 -11.06 -7.67
C ILE A 23 -6.35 -11.25 -6.58
N GLU A 24 -6.08 -10.67 -5.41
CA GLU A 24 -6.97 -10.68 -4.25
C GLU A 24 -7.58 -9.28 -4.09
N LEU A 25 -8.91 -9.21 -3.99
CA LEU A 25 -9.61 -7.96 -3.68
C LEU A 25 -9.66 -7.77 -2.17
N LEU A 26 -8.85 -6.83 -1.66
CA LEU A 26 -8.73 -6.58 -0.22
C LEU A 26 -9.88 -5.73 0.31
N ASP A 27 -10.26 -4.69 -0.44
CA ASP A 27 -11.33 -3.78 -0.07
C ASP A 27 -12.16 -3.39 -1.29
N ARG A 28 -13.44 -3.79 -1.29
CA ARG A 28 -14.41 -3.49 -2.35
C ARG A 28 -14.81 -2.01 -2.39
N HIS A 29 -14.85 -1.34 -1.26
CA HIS A 29 -15.20 0.07 -1.15
C HIS A 29 -14.04 0.97 -1.57
N ARG A 30 -12.80 0.52 -1.36
CA ARG A 30 -11.57 1.27 -1.69
C ARG A 30 -10.93 0.84 -3.02
N THR A 31 -11.50 -0.15 -3.72
CA THR A 31 -10.96 -0.69 -4.98
C THR A 31 -9.47 -1.04 -4.88
N VAL A 32 -9.11 -1.70 -3.79
CA VAL A 32 -7.73 -2.07 -3.44
C VAL A 32 -7.52 -3.56 -3.69
N TYR A 33 -6.52 -3.87 -4.50
CA TYR A 33 -6.16 -5.23 -4.89
C TYR A 33 -4.75 -5.58 -4.46
N ARG A 34 -4.53 -6.80 -3.99
CA ARG A 34 -3.19 -7.39 -3.84
C ARG A 34 -2.90 -8.25 -5.05
N PHE A 35 -1.80 -7.95 -5.72
CA PHE A 35 -1.30 -8.70 -6.86
C PHE A 35 -0.14 -9.57 -6.39
N LYS A 36 -0.31 -10.90 -6.39
CA LYS A 36 0.81 -11.83 -6.20
C LYS A 36 1.58 -11.93 -7.52
N LEU A 37 2.81 -11.42 -7.54
CA LEU A 37 3.59 -11.24 -8.76
C LEU A 37 4.07 -12.58 -9.32
N GLU A 38 4.04 -12.72 -10.65
CA GLU A 38 4.60 -13.89 -11.33
C GLU A 38 6.14 -13.94 -11.11
N PRO A 39 6.69 -15.04 -10.58
CA PRO A 39 8.13 -15.19 -10.38
C PRO A 39 8.91 -15.05 -11.71
N GLY A 40 9.99 -14.27 -11.72
CA GLY A 40 10.83 -14.09 -12.90
C GLY A 40 10.24 -13.20 -14.01
N SER A 41 9.02 -12.68 -13.85
CA SER A 41 8.43 -11.69 -14.77
C SER A 41 9.20 -10.36 -14.77
N TYR A 42 9.01 -9.55 -15.82
CA TYR A 42 9.50 -8.18 -15.86
C TYR A 42 8.82 -7.34 -14.77
N ARG A 43 9.59 -6.52 -14.06
CA ARG A 43 9.10 -5.80 -12.87
C ARG A 43 9.21 -4.28 -12.92
N HIS A 44 9.69 -3.71 -14.03
CA HIS A 44 9.94 -2.28 -14.17
C HIS A 44 10.69 -1.66 -12.96
N THR A 45 10.01 -0.88 -12.12
CA THR A 45 10.50 -0.24 -10.89
C THR A 45 10.28 -1.08 -9.62
N ILE A 46 9.49 -2.15 -9.70
CA ILE A 46 9.19 -3.03 -8.56
C ILE A 46 10.41 -3.92 -8.25
N PRO A 47 10.85 -4.00 -6.98
CA PRO A 47 12.00 -4.83 -6.59
C PRO A 47 11.84 -6.31 -6.95
N LYS A 48 12.94 -6.97 -7.33
CA LYS A 48 12.98 -8.42 -7.57
C LYS A 48 12.70 -9.26 -6.32
N THR A 49 12.82 -8.67 -5.14
CA THR A 49 12.48 -9.31 -3.86
C THR A 49 10.99 -9.24 -3.53
N ALA A 50 10.23 -8.33 -4.15
CA ALA A 50 8.79 -8.24 -3.93
C ALA A 50 8.08 -9.48 -4.49
N THR A 51 7.27 -10.11 -3.66
CA THR A 51 6.38 -11.22 -4.06
C THR A 51 4.97 -10.74 -4.37
N SER A 52 4.61 -9.55 -3.90
CA SER A 52 3.30 -8.93 -4.12
C SER A 52 3.40 -7.40 -4.15
N VAL A 53 2.38 -6.77 -4.72
CA VAL A 53 2.15 -5.32 -4.70
C VAL A 53 0.68 -5.02 -4.41
N ILE A 54 0.42 -3.79 -3.95
CA ILE A 54 -0.92 -3.26 -3.83
C ILE A 54 -1.23 -2.39 -5.05
N VAL A 55 -2.39 -2.60 -5.64
CA VAL A 55 -2.94 -1.81 -6.74
C VAL A 55 -4.19 -1.13 -6.22
N LYS A 56 -4.12 0.19 -6.00
CA LYS A 56 -5.27 1.03 -5.61
C LYS A 56 -5.83 1.67 -6.87
N GLN A 57 -6.95 1.14 -7.36
CA GLN A 57 -7.59 1.60 -8.58
C GLN A 57 -8.45 2.84 -8.30
N GLN A 58 -8.48 3.79 -9.23
CA GLN A 58 -9.33 4.98 -9.16
C GLN A 58 -10.81 4.59 -9.19
N LYS A 59 -11.61 5.16 -8.28
CA LYS A 59 -13.08 5.03 -8.29
C LYS A 59 -13.72 6.03 -9.26
N ASP A 60 -14.97 5.75 -9.64
CA ASP A 60 -15.78 6.69 -10.40
C ASP A 60 -16.02 7.97 -9.58
N GLU A 61 -15.81 9.15 -10.18
CA GLU A 61 -16.02 10.49 -9.60
C GLU A 61 -15.07 10.89 -8.46
N TRP A 62 -14.01 10.10 -8.22
CA TRP A 62 -13.03 10.34 -7.13
C TRP A 62 -11.64 10.69 -7.71
N GLU A 63 -11.60 11.37 -8.86
CA GLU A 63 -10.37 11.76 -9.54
C GLU A 63 -9.48 12.69 -8.71
N GLU A 64 -10.08 13.55 -7.89
CA GLU A 64 -9.34 14.50 -7.05
C GLU A 64 -8.57 13.78 -5.94
N GLU A 65 -9.25 12.91 -5.18
CA GLU A 65 -8.64 12.12 -4.11
C GLU A 65 -7.52 11.21 -4.64
N PHE A 66 -7.74 10.55 -5.78
CA PHE A 66 -6.71 9.75 -6.44
C PHE A 66 -5.46 10.60 -6.80
N LYS A 67 -5.67 11.82 -7.33
CA LYS A 67 -4.58 12.73 -7.66
C LYS A 67 -3.91 13.29 -6.41
N ASP A 68 -4.65 13.54 -5.33
CA ASP A 68 -4.11 14.01 -4.06
C ASP A 68 -3.22 12.96 -3.42
N GLU A 69 -3.65 11.70 -3.39
CA GLU A 69 -2.82 10.61 -2.90
C GLU A 69 -1.55 10.44 -3.76
N GLN A 70 -1.67 10.51 -5.09
CA GLN A 70 -0.50 10.50 -5.97
C GLN A 70 0.45 11.67 -5.68
N ARG A 71 -0.07 12.89 -5.47
CA ARG A 71 0.73 14.06 -5.08
C ARG A 71 1.41 13.85 -3.73
N ALA A 72 0.69 13.27 -2.76
CA ALA A 72 1.19 13.00 -1.42
C ALA A 72 2.39 12.05 -1.46
N TYR A 73 2.30 10.92 -2.16
CA TYR A 73 3.41 9.98 -2.32
C TYR A 73 4.64 10.62 -2.96
N ASN A 74 4.44 11.47 -3.97
CA ASN A 74 5.54 12.19 -4.63
C ASN A 74 6.20 13.22 -3.71
N ARG A 75 5.39 14.00 -2.96
CA ARG A 75 5.88 15.00 -1.99
C ARG A 75 6.62 14.33 -0.83
N LEU A 76 6.11 13.19 -0.35
CA LEU A 76 6.62 12.46 0.82
C LEU A 76 7.59 11.33 0.44
N LYS A 77 8.30 11.46 -0.69
CA LYS A 77 9.25 10.44 -1.17
C LYS A 77 10.29 10.00 -0.13
N LYS A 78 10.71 10.91 0.76
CA LYS A 78 11.67 10.62 1.85
C LYS A 78 11.09 9.73 2.97
N LEU A 79 9.76 9.64 3.08
CA LEU A 79 9.06 8.84 4.09
C LEU A 79 8.74 7.41 3.62
N GLN A 80 8.82 7.17 2.32
CA GLN A 80 8.51 5.88 1.70
C GLN A 80 9.44 4.78 2.20
N GLY A 81 8.87 3.64 2.54
CA GLY A 81 9.55 2.50 3.15
C GLY A 81 9.91 2.68 4.61
N LYS A 82 9.69 3.86 5.20
CA LYS A 82 9.90 4.14 6.63
C LYS A 82 8.59 4.17 7.38
N VAL A 83 7.73 5.15 7.05
CA VAL A 83 6.43 5.40 7.70
C VAL A 83 5.25 5.42 6.72
N ILE A 84 5.49 5.31 5.42
CA ILE A 84 4.47 5.09 4.38
C ILE A 84 4.97 4.04 3.38
N PRO A 85 4.09 3.35 2.63
CA PRO A 85 4.50 2.43 1.57
C PRO A 85 5.38 3.06 0.49
N TYR A 86 6.13 2.25 -0.23
CA TYR A 86 6.75 2.70 -1.48
C TYR A 86 5.68 2.87 -2.56
N PHE A 87 5.75 3.98 -3.29
CA PHE A 87 5.00 4.25 -4.51
C PHE A 87 5.89 3.91 -5.70
N TYR A 88 5.55 2.83 -6.40
CA TYR A 88 6.31 2.37 -7.57
C TYR A 88 5.96 3.14 -8.84
N GLY A 89 4.76 3.73 -8.89
CA GLY A 89 4.33 4.59 -9.99
C GLY A 89 2.84 4.48 -10.26
N ARG A 90 2.42 5.19 -11.31
CA ARG A 90 1.04 5.18 -11.78
C ARG A 90 0.88 4.11 -12.86
N GLY A 91 -0.27 3.48 -12.84
CA GLY A 91 -0.60 2.38 -13.71
C GLY A 91 -2.02 2.42 -14.24
N HIS A 92 -2.40 1.32 -14.87
CA HIS A 92 -3.78 1.02 -15.21
C HIS A 92 -4.10 -0.43 -14.86
N PHE A 93 -5.25 -0.64 -14.27
CA PHE A 93 -5.81 -1.97 -14.07
C PHE A 93 -7.23 -1.97 -14.59
N ASP A 94 -7.59 -2.99 -15.38
CA ASP A 94 -8.92 -3.12 -15.99
C ASP A 94 -9.41 -1.84 -16.68
N GLY A 95 -8.50 -1.20 -17.44
CA GLY A 95 -8.78 0.04 -18.19
C GLY A 95 -8.88 1.32 -17.35
N ARG A 96 -8.79 1.25 -16.02
CA ARG A 96 -8.88 2.41 -15.12
C ARG A 96 -7.52 2.78 -14.53
N PRO A 97 -7.24 4.07 -14.27
CA PRO A 97 -6.03 4.49 -13.58
C PRO A 97 -5.87 3.80 -12.23
N ALA A 98 -4.62 3.47 -11.85
CA ALA A 98 -4.32 2.88 -10.56
C ALA A 98 -2.97 3.39 -10.01
N LEU A 99 -2.80 3.36 -8.69
CA LEU A 99 -1.51 3.54 -8.03
C LEU A 99 -0.94 2.17 -7.68
N VAL A 100 0.35 1.96 -7.96
CA VAL A 100 1.04 0.71 -7.62
C VAL A 100 1.97 0.98 -6.43
N LEU A 101 1.72 0.28 -5.33
CA LEU A 101 2.38 0.46 -4.04
C LEU A 101 3.06 -0.83 -3.59
N SER A 102 4.07 -0.73 -2.72
CA SER A 102 4.60 -1.90 -2.01
C SER A 102 3.53 -2.53 -1.13
N ASP A 103 3.42 -3.85 -1.20
CA ASP A 103 2.66 -4.61 -0.21
C ASP A 103 3.43 -4.61 1.12
N VAL A 104 2.72 -4.21 2.18
CA VAL A 104 3.27 -4.07 3.51
C VAL A 104 2.72 -5.22 4.35
N ASP A 105 3.62 -6.02 4.90
CA ASP A 105 3.29 -7.10 5.82
C ASP A 105 2.96 -6.50 7.20
N GLY A 106 1.68 -6.19 7.43
CA GLY A 106 1.20 -5.58 8.66
C GLY A 106 -0.29 -5.79 8.85
N ILE A 107 -0.74 -5.61 10.09
CA ILE A 107 -2.15 -5.64 10.49
C ILE A 107 -2.66 -4.22 10.71
N THR A 108 -3.89 -3.91 10.35
CA THR A 108 -4.45 -2.59 10.65
C THR A 108 -4.64 -2.42 12.16
N LEU A 109 -4.62 -1.19 12.67
CA LEU A 109 -4.93 -0.95 14.08
C LEU A 109 -6.39 -1.27 14.42
N ASP A 110 -7.28 -1.18 13.44
CA ASP A 110 -8.68 -1.60 13.56
C ASP A 110 -8.82 -3.12 13.74
N GLU A 111 -8.08 -3.92 12.95
CA GLU A 111 -7.99 -5.37 13.13
C GLU A 111 -7.30 -5.74 14.44
N LEU A 112 -6.20 -5.06 14.78
CA LEU A 112 -5.48 -5.26 16.04
C LEU A 112 -6.42 -5.11 17.23
N ALA A 113 -7.23 -4.04 17.25
CA ALA A 113 -8.19 -3.75 18.31
C ALA A 113 -9.30 -4.82 18.45
N ARG A 114 -9.55 -5.61 17.41
CA ARG A 114 -10.52 -6.72 17.41
C ARG A 114 -9.87 -8.09 17.57
N SER A 115 -8.54 -8.14 17.62
CA SER A 115 -7.76 -9.38 17.73
C SER A 115 -7.34 -9.64 19.18
N ASN A 116 -6.81 -10.84 19.43
CA ASN A 116 -6.15 -11.19 20.68
C ASN A 116 -4.63 -10.91 20.65
N TYR A 117 -4.13 -10.21 19.63
CA TYR A 117 -2.71 -9.91 19.49
C TYR A 117 -2.36 -8.73 20.41
N GLU A 118 -1.53 -9.00 21.42
CA GLU A 118 -1.12 -7.98 22.39
C GLU A 118 0.15 -7.26 21.93
N VAL A 119 0.08 -5.93 21.96
CA VAL A 119 1.21 -5.04 21.68
C VAL A 119 1.41 -4.16 22.92
N PRO A 120 2.63 -4.05 23.46
CA PRO A 120 2.87 -3.12 24.56
C PRO A 120 2.46 -1.70 24.18
N GLU A 121 1.67 -1.04 25.02
CA GLU A 121 1.15 0.31 24.78
C GLU A 121 2.28 1.28 24.40
N GLU A 122 3.39 1.25 25.14
CA GLU A 122 4.56 2.09 24.90
C GLU A 122 5.19 1.87 23.52
N THR A 123 5.16 0.63 23.01
CA THR A 123 5.65 0.31 21.66
C THR A 123 4.76 0.94 20.60
N LEU A 124 3.44 0.78 20.72
CA LEU A 124 2.48 1.34 19.79
C LEU A 124 2.52 2.88 19.81
N ARG A 125 2.52 3.47 21.01
CA ARG A 125 2.62 4.90 21.23
C ARG A 125 3.88 5.48 20.60
N SER A 126 5.04 4.91 20.91
CA SER A 126 6.33 5.38 20.37
C SER A 126 6.35 5.31 18.83
N SER A 127 5.73 4.27 18.25
CA SER A 127 5.67 4.11 16.80
C SER A 127 4.75 5.15 16.13
N LEU A 128 3.61 5.45 16.74
CA LEU A 128 2.71 6.50 16.28
C LEU A 128 3.35 7.89 16.42
N GLU A 129 4.00 8.17 17.54
CA GLU A 129 4.75 9.41 17.74
C GLU A 129 5.85 9.60 16.68
N GLU A 130 6.57 8.52 16.31
CA GLU A 130 7.54 8.56 15.22
C GLU A 130 6.88 8.92 13.88
N VAL A 131 5.75 8.28 13.53
CA VAL A 131 4.99 8.60 12.32
C VAL A 131 4.65 10.08 12.26
N PHE A 132 3.97 10.62 13.27
CA PHE A 132 3.55 12.03 13.25
C PHE A 132 4.73 12.99 13.29
N SER A 133 5.81 12.64 13.98
CA SER A 133 7.06 13.41 13.97
C SER A 133 7.66 13.48 12.57
N GLU A 134 7.70 12.37 11.83
CA GLU A 134 8.24 12.32 10.48
C GLU A 134 7.38 13.09 9.47
N PHE A 135 6.05 13.00 9.57
CA PHE A 135 5.13 13.82 8.78
C PHE A 135 5.36 15.32 9.04
N SER A 136 5.40 15.71 10.32
CA SER A 136 5.63 17.11 10.73
C SER A 136 6.96 17.67 10.23
N LYS A 137 8.06 16.90 10.35
CA LYS A 137 9.39 17.28 9.81
C LYS A 137 9.38 17.52 8.30
N HIS A 138 8.46 16.89 7.59
CA HIS A 138 8.30 17.03 6.13
C HIS A 138 7.17 17.99 5.75
N GLY A 139 6.63 18.75 6.71
CA GLY A 139 5.59 19.76 6.48
C GLY A 139 4.24 19.18 6.06
N ALA A 140 3.98 17.91 6.38
CA ALA A 140 2.71 17.24 6.09
C ALA A 140 1.89 17.09 7.37
N LEU A 141 0.57 17.30 7.27
CA LEU A 141 -0.36 17.09 8.36
C LEU A 141 -1.36 16.03 7.93
N TYR A 142 -1.20 14.81 8.44
CA TYR A 142 -2.13 13.73 8.15
C TYR A 142 -3.46 13.93 8.89
N ARG A 143 -4.55 14.07 8.14
CA ARG A 143 -5.87 14.41 8.69
C ARG A 143 -6.80 13.20 8.84
N ASP A 144 -6.62 12.14 8.05
CA ASP A 144 -7.51 10.97 8.09
C ASP A 144 -7.04 9.88 9.08
N GLN A 145 -7.05 10.22 10.38
CA GLN A 145 -6.48 9.41 11.46
C GLN A 145 -7.36 8.21 11.89
N LYS A 146 -8.04 7.55 10.95
CA LYS A 146 -8.79 6.32 11.19
C LYS A 146 -7.84 5.15 11.45
N LEU A 147 -8.24 4.22 12.31
CA LEU A 147 -7.42 3.06 12.70
C LEU A 147 -7.12 2.10 11.55
N ASP A 148 -7.98 2.06 10.53
CA ASP A 148 -7.78 1.24 9.32
C ASP A 148 -6.69 1.80 8.39
N ASN A 149 -6.29 3.06 8.55
CA ASN A 149 -5.21 3.70 7.79
C ASN A 149 -3.82 3.52 8.41
N PHE A 150 -3.71 2.86 9.57
CA PHE A 150 -2.45 2.58 10.23
C PHE A 150 -2.17 1.07 10.23
N LEU A 151 -1.04 0.67 9.67
CA LEU A 151 -0.55 -0.70 9.65
C LEU A 151 0.54 -0.89 10.70
N LEU A 152 0.29 -1.71 11.70
CA LEU A 152 1.35 -2.22 12.57
C LEU A 152 2.11 -3.32 11.83
N CYS A 153 3.36 -3.02 11.49
CA CYS A 153 4.29 -3.93 10.85
C CYS A 153 5.15 -4.55 11.95
N ASP A 154 4.95 -5.84 12.23
CA ASP A 154 5.84 -6.54 13.16
C ASP A 154 7.15 -6.87 12.45
N GLY A 155 8.28 -6.45 13.04
CA GLY A 155 9.57 -6.66 12.42
C GLY A 155 9.90 -8.15 12.42
N LYS A 156 10.23 -8.73 11.25
CA LYS A 156 10.75 -10.10 11.24
C LYS A 156 12.14 -10.10 11.86
N GLY A 157 12.30 -10.81 12.99
CA GLY A 157 13.61 -11.01 13.64
C GLY A 157 14.01 -9.89 14.60
N ARG A 158 15.05 -9.11 14.27
CA ARG A 158 15.62 -8.05 15.13
C ARG A 158 15.12 -6.64 14.78
N GLU A 159 14.27 -6.51 13.77
CA GLU A 159 13.69 -5.22 13.40
C GLU A 159 12.62 -4.83 14.42
N LYS A 160 12.66 -3.56 14.85
CA LYS A 160 11.65 -3.02 15.77
C LYS A 160 10.31 -2.93 15.02
N SER A 161 9.22 -3.33 15.68
CA SER A 161 7.88 -3.10 15.16
C SER A 161 7.68 -1.62 14.86
N ARG A 162 6.98 -1.30 13.78
CA ARG A 162 6.75 0.06 13.31
C ARG A 162 5.34 0.23 12.81
N VAL A 163 4.86 1.48 12.80
CA VAL A 163 3.58 1.81 12.19
C VAL A 163 3.83 2.48 10.83
N MET A 164 3.08 2.07 9.82
CA MET A 164 2.99 2.76 8.55
C MET A 164 1.61 3.36 8.35
N VAL A 165 1.55 4.49 7.67
CA VAL A 165 0.31 5.14 7.24
C VAL A 165 0.04 4.78 5.78
N VAL A 166 -1.17 4.34 5.51
CA VAL A 166 -1.72 4.18 4.16
C VAL A 166 -2.83 5.20 3.94
N ASP A 167 -3.31 5.31 2.71
CA ASP A 167 -4.40 6.20 2.33
C ASP A 167 -4.07 7.70 2.50
N LEU A 168 -3.21 8.23 1.62
CA LEU A 168 -2.61 9.56 1.79
C LEU A 168 -3.39 10.70 1.13
N GLU A 169 -4.64 10.47 0.74
CA GLU A 169 -5.50 11.44 0.05
C GLU A 169 -5.79 12.72 0.88
N GLN A 170 -5.56 12.68 2.20
CA GLN A 170 -5.75 13.84 3.11
C GLN A 170 -4.45 14.18 3.89
N THR A 171 -3.42 14.68 3.19
CA THR A 171 -2.09 15.03 3.76
C THR A 171 -1.57 16.44 3.47
#